data_AF-A0A7W1I877-F1
#
_entry.id   AF-A0A7W1I877-F1
#
_cell.length_a   1.000
_cell.length_b   1.000
_cell.length_c   1.000
_cell.angle_alpha   90.00
_cell.angle_beta   90.00
_cell.angle_gamma   90.00
#
_symmetry.space_group_name_H-M   'P 1'
#
loop_
_entity.id
_entity.type
_entity.pdbx_description
1 polymer ?
#
loop_
_entity_poly.entity_id
_entity_poly.type
_entity_poly.pdbx_seq_one_letter_code
_entity_poly.pdbx_strand_id
1 'polypeptide(L)'
;VVALIVGVAATAAALTGSREGRAGRVADLVRLPARARLALTVRDNEIELVNRSSRSLRWAATADVPWLRIGPARGVLKPGGTALLQIRLQPSSPEGALRTTIRVTGADGSAAAAVYATTVERPPDLATRAEGCHVTATVEDASGVGAVALRWTDTAGAHDVAMGRAESGYAADLPAGVALTWSVIATDTLGNQARTPENRLTCQLAER
;
A
#
# COMPACT_ATOMS: atom_id res chain seq x y z
N VAL A 1 33.31 55.49 -17.28
CA VAL A 1 34.27 54.62 -16.57
C VAL A 1 33.52 53.88 -15.48
N VAL A 2 33.68 52.56 -15.48
CA VAL A 2 33.04 51.54 -14.65
C VAL A 2 33.53 51.60 -13.19
N ALA A 3 32.67 51.29 -12.22
CA ALA A 3 33.03 50.43 -11.07
C ALA A 3 31.81 50.02 -10.24
N LEU A 4 31.62 48.70 -10.16
CA LEU A 4 30.72 47.94 -9.31
C LEU A 4 31.44 47.66 -7.99
N ILE A 5 30.80 47.80 -6.83
CA ILE A 5 31.27 47.20 -5.58
C ILE A 5 30.10 46.50 -4.88
N VAL A 6 30.26 45.19 -4.72
CA VAL A 6 29.47 44.30 -3.86
C VAL A 6 30.03 44.38 -2.43
N GLY A 7 29.17 44.41 -1.42
CA GLY A 7 29.56 44.27 -0.01
C GLY A 7 28.40 43.76 0.84
N VAL A 8 28.54 42.52 1.31
CA VAL A 8 27.62 41.76 2.16
C VAL A 8 27.68 42.29 3.60
N ALA A 9 26.53 42.44 4.26
CA ALA A 9 26.44 42.48 5.71
C ALA A 9 25.26 41.63 6.19
N ALA A 10 25.58 40.60 6.98
CA ALA A 10 24.64 39.71 7.63
C ALA A 10 24.14 40.35 8.94
N THR A 11 22.83 40.29 9.19
CA THR A 11 22.27 40.43 10.54
C THR A 11 21.30 39.28 10.77
N ALA A 12 21.69 38.39 11.68
CA ALA A 12 20.83 37.40 12.28
C ALA A 12 19.93 38.08 13.34
N ALA A 13 18.62 37.88 13.23
CA ALA A 13 17.68 38.09 14.33
C ALA A 13 16.85 36.80 14.48
N ALA A 14 16.86 36.25 15.70
CA ALA A 14 16.30 34.97 16.03
C ALA A 14 14.78 35.04 16.31
N LEU A 15 14.09 34.02 15.80
CA LEU A 15 12.98 33.23 16.39
C LEU A 15 11.83 33.96 17.09
N THR A 16 10.64 33.87 16.48
CA THR A 16 9.41 33.32 17.09
C THR A 16 8.31 33.19 16.02
N GLY A 17 7.57 32.07 16.02
CA GLY A 17 6.35 31.90 15.19
C GLY A 17 6.42 30.83 14.09
N SER A 18 6.98 29.65 14.37
CA SER A 18 6.97 28.50 13.46
C SER A 18 5.94 27.47 13.90
N ARG A 19 4.77 27.40 13.24
CA ARG A 19 3.99 26.16 13.07
C ARG A 19 2.84 26.24 12.04
N GLU A 20 2.35 27.40 11.64
CA GLU A 20 1.25 27.50 10.64
C GLU A 20 1.70 27.56 9.17
N GLY A 21 2.98 27.87 8.90
CA GLY A 21 3.49 28.02 7.53
C GLY A 21 3.88 26.74 6.79
N ARG A 22 3.75 25.56 7.40
CA ARG A 22 4.16 24.28 6.78
C ARG A 22 3.02 23.56 6.09
N ALA A 23 1.78 23.68 6.60
CA ALA A 23 0.58 23.14 5.95
C ALA A 23 0.26 23.88 4.65
N GLY A 24 0.42 25.21 4.61
CA GLY A 24 0.21 26.02 3.40
C GLY A 24 1.27 25.80 2.31
N ARG A 25 2.54 25.55 2.67
CA ARG A 25 3.62 25.33 1.69
C ARG A 25 3.55 23.99 0.96
N VAL A 26 2.91 22.97 1.54
CA VAL A 26 2.76 21.67 0.87
C VAL A 26 1.59 21.66 -0.13
N ALA A 27 0.57 22.50 0.11
CA ALA A 27 -0.57 22.65 -0.82
C ALA A 27 -0.21 23.46 -2.08
N ASP A 28 0.78 24.36 -2.03
CA ASP A 28 1.15 25.21 -3.16
C ASP A 28 2.17 24.59 -4.15
N LEU A 29 2.75 23.41 -3.86
CA LEU A 29 3.74 22.77 -4.74
C LEU A 29 3.16 21.83 -5.82
N VAL A 30 1.83 21.80 -5.98
CA VAL A 30 1.15 21.11 -7.10
C VAL A 30 0.31 22.10 -7.91
N ARG A 31 0.76 23.36 -8.07
CA ARG A 31 0.21 24.22 -9.12
C ARG A 31 0.82 23.82 -10.46
N LEU A 32 0.13 22.94 -11.18
CA LEU A 32 0.31 22.79 -12.63
C LEU A 32 0.23 24.20 -13.24
N PRO A 33 1.25 24.67 -13.98
CA PRO A 33 1.16 26.00 -14.57
C PRO A 33 -0.06 26.05 -15.47
N ALA A 34 -0.89 27.09 -15.34
CA ALA A 34 -2.15 27.26 -16.08
C ALA A 34 -1.99 27.27 -17.62
N ARG A 35 -0.74 27.15 -18.12
CA ARG A 35 -0.35 27.07 -19.53
C ARG A 35 0.45 25.80 -19.87
N ALA A 36 0.36 24.74 -19.05
CA ALA A 36 0.97 23.46 -19.38
C ALA A 36 0.30 22.88 -20.65
N ARG A 37 1.13 22.53 -21.64
CA ARG A 37 0.68 21.90 -22.91
C ARG A 37 0.14 20.49 -22.70
N LEU A 38 0.57 19.84 -21.63
CA LEU A 38 0.00 18.60 -21.13
C LEU A 38 -0.78 18.90 -19.85
N ALA A 39 -1.97 18.32 -19.74
CA ALA A 39 -2.74 18.31 -18.51
C ALA A 39 -3.02 16.86 -18.12
N LEU A 40 -3.02 16.62 -16.81
CA LEU A 40 -3.14 15.28 -16.25
C LEU A 40 -4.15 15.32 -15.11
N THR A 41 -5.13 14.42 -15.18
CA THR A 41 -6.14 14.22 -14.14
C THR A 41 -6.07 12.76 -13.69
N VAL A 42 -5.89 12.52 -12.40
CA VAL A 42 -5.89 11.16 -11.82
C VAL A 42 -7.26 10.89 -11.21
N ARG A 43 -7.82 9.71 -11.47
CA ARG A 43 -9.07 9.22 -10.90
C ARG A 43 -8.92 7.74 -10.60
N ASP A 44 -8.95 7.37 -9.33
CA ASP A 44 -8.72 6.00 -8.89
C ASP A 44 -7.50 5.39 -9.61
N ASN A 45 -7.69 4.31 -10.37
CA ASN A 45 -6.64 3.62 -11.12
C ASN A 45 -6.49 4.11 -12.57
N GLU A 46 -6.98 5.30 -12.91
CA GLU A 46 -6.93 5.86 -14.25
C GLU A 46 -6.32 7.27 -14.27
N ILE A 47 -5.71 7.60 -15.40
CA ILE A 47 -5.16 8.91 -15.68
C ILE A 47 -5.70 9.40 -17.02
N GLU A 48 -6.40 10.52 -17.00
CA GLU A 48 -6.74 11.25 -18.20
C GLU A 48 -5.60 12.22 -18.56
N LEU A 49 -4.96 11.98 -19.70
CA LEU A 49 -3.93 12.84 -20.26
C LEU A 49 -4.51 13.65 -21.42
N VAL A 50 -4.34 14.97 -21.40
CA VAL A 50 -4.86 15.87 -22.43
C VAL A 50 -3.73 16.68 -23.06
N ASN A 51 -3.69 16.71 -24.40
CA ASN A 51 -2.82 17.63 -25.14
C ASN A 51 -3.55 18.95 -25.41
N ARG A 52 -3.19 20.00 -24.68
CA ARG A 52 -3.74 21.36 -24.82
C ARG A 52 -2.97 22.22 -25.84
N SER A 53 -1.98 21.66 -26.52
CA SER A 53 -1.26 22.38 -27.58
C SER A 53 -1.98 22.32 -28.93
N SER A 54 -1.58 23.20 -29.84
CA SER A 54 -2.08 23.23 -31.23
C SER A 54 -1.38 22.21 -32.15
N ARG A 55 -0.47 21.38 -31.64
CA ARG A 55 0.31 20.42 -32.43
C ARG A 55 0.18 19.01 -31.86
N SER A 56 0.40 18.00 -32.70
CA SER A 56 0.50 16.63 -32.21
C SER A 56 1.73 16.48 -31.31
N LEU A 57 1.57 15.78 -30.19
CA LEU A 57 2.60 15.61 -29.18
C LEU A 57 2.87 14.13 -28.92
N ARG A 58 4.12 13.72 -29.12
CA ARG A 58 4.60 12.43 -28.60
C ARG A 58 4.83 12.58 -27.10
N TRP A 59 4.37 11.62 -26.32
CA TRP A 59 4.45 11.67 -24.86
C TRP A 59 4.97 10.35 -24.27
N ALA A 60 5.50 10.43 -23.06
CA ALA A 60 5.93 9.29 -22.24
C ALA A 60 5.52 9.49 -20.78
N ALA A 61 5.03 8.45 -20.12
CA ALA A 61 4.60 8.43 -18.73
C ALA A 61 5.53 7.55 -17.89
N THR A 62 5.89 8.02 -16.70
CA THR A 62 6.77 7.32 -15.75
C THR A 62 6.26 7.45 -14.32
N ALA A 63 6.58 6.45 -13.50
CA ALA A 63 6.47 6.50 -12.05
C ALA A 63 7.79 6.01 -11.46
N ASP A 64 8.29 6.68 -10.43
CA ASP A 64 9.61 6.41 -9.85
C ASP A 64 9.58 5.31 -8.78
N VAL A 65 8.66 4.35 -8.93
CA VAL A 65 8.43 3.27 -7.97
C VAL A 65 8.24 1.91 -8.67
N PRO A 66 8.77 0.81 -8.12
CA PRO A 66 8.69 -0.50 -8.77
C PRO A 66 7.31 -1.16 -8.61
N TRP A 67 6.51 -0.73 -7.63
CA TRP A 67 5.22 -1.31 -7.31
C TRP A 67 4.08 -0.84 -8.22
N LEU A 68 4.33 0.10 -9.14
CA LEU A 68 3.33 0.68 -10.04
C LEU A 68 3.73 0.53 -11.52
N ARG A 69 2.76 0.19 -12.37
CA ARG A 69 2.89 0.23 -13.84
C ARG A 69 1.82 1.14 -14.44
N ILE A 70 2.18 1.85 -15.51
CA ILE A 70 1.29 2.73 -16.28
C ILE A 70 1.17 2.18 -17.71
N GLY A 71 -0.05 2.02 -18.20
CA GLY A 71 -0.31 1.48 -19.54
C GLY A 71 -1.42 2.25 -20.26
N PRO A 72 -1.17 2.81 -21.47
CA PRO A 72 0.11 2.86 -22.17
C PRO A 72 1.14 3.79 -21.49
N ALA A 73 2.43 3.44 -21.56
CA ALA A 73 3.50 4.30 -21.02
C ALA A 73 4.01 5.35 -22.01
N ARG A 74 3.56 5.30 -23.28
CA ARG A 74 3.95 6.25 -24.34
C ARG A 74 2.90 6.26 -25.45
N GLY A 75 2.85 7.36 -26.20
CA GLY A 75 1.94 7.49 -27.33
C GLY A 75 2.05 8.82 -28.06
N VAL A 76 1.05 9.11 -28.90
CA VAL A 76 0.93 10.39 -29.61
C VAL A 76 -0.49 10.92 -29.42
N LEU A 77 -0.61 12.19 -29.04
CA LEU A 77 -1.90 12.89 -28.94
C LEU A 77 -2.00 13.94 -30.03
N LYS A 78 -3.12 13.95 -30.76
CA LYS A 78 -3.49 15.05 -31.65
C LYS A 78 -3.74 16.34 -30.83
N PRO A 79 -3.76 17.54 -31.45
CA PRO A 79 -4.19 18.76 -30.77
C PRO A 79 -5.57 18.57 -30.12
N GLY A 80 -5.72 18.94 -28.85
CA GLY A 80 -6.96 18.75 -28.08
C GLY A 80 -7.28 17.28 -27.72
N GLY A 81 -6.47 16.32 -28.18
CA GLY A 81 -6.73 14.90 -27.98
C GLY A 81 -6.49 14.44 -26.54
N THR A 82 -7.16 13.36 -26.16
CA THR A 82 -7.05 12.73 -24.86
C THR A 82 -6.56 11.28 -24.95
N ALA A 83 -5.94 10.78 -23.89
CA ALA A 83 -5.61 9.38 -23.69
C ALA A 83 -5.93 8.98 -22.26
N LEU A 84 -6.46 7.76 -22.09
CA LEU A 84 -6.67 7.14 -20.78
C LEU A 84 -5.50 6.19 -20.52
N LEU A 85 -4.79 6.42 -19.42
CA LEU A 85 -3.69 5.58 -18.94
C LEU A 85 -4.19 4.80 -17.73
N GLN A 86 -3.97 3.50 -17.74
CA GLN A 86 -4.31 2.58 -16.66
C GLN A 86 -3.15 2.48 -15.69
N ILE A 87 -3.44 2.63 -14.40
CA ILE A 87 -2.54 2.38 -13.29
C ILE A 87 -2.75 0.95 -12.83
N ARG A 88 -1.66 0.18 -12.73
CA ARG A 88 -1.71 -1.20 -12.23
C ARG A 88 -0.70 -1.38 -11.11
N LEU A 89 -1.20 -1.72 -9.94
CA LEU A 89 -0.38 -2.17 -8.81
C LEU A 89 0.24 -3.53 -9.14
N GLN A 90 1.48 -3.74 -8.72
CA GLN A 90 2.15 -5.03 -8.87
C GLN A 90 1.80 -5.93 -7.67
N PRO A 91 1.79 -7.27 -7.84
CA PRO A 91 1.62 -8.19 -6.71
C PRO A 91 2.64 -7.97 -5.58
N SER A 92 3.85 -7.51 -5.93
CA SER A 92 4.92 -7.15 -5.01
C SER A 92 4.77 -5.76 -4.35
N SER A 93 3.62 -5.11 -4.50
CA SER A 93 3.39 -3.80 -3.86
C SER A 93 3.52 -3.92 -2.34
N PRO A 94 4.19 -2.99 -1.65
CA PRO A 94 4.16 -2.96 -0.20
C PRO A 94 2.73 -2.78 0.31
N GLU A 95 2.47 -3.29 1.50
CA GLU A 95 1.20 -3.09 2.18
C GLU A 95 1.16 -1.69 2.83
N GLY A 96 -0.05 -1.21 3.10
CA GLY A 96 -0.33 0.07 3.71
C GLY A 96 -0.48 1.20 2.70
N ALA A 97 -0.31 2.43 3.20
CA ALA A 97 -0.50 3.64 2.43
C ALA A 97 0.67 3.86 1.45
N LEU A 98 0.37 3.87 0.16
CA LEU A 98 1.32 4.08 -0.91
C LEU A 98 1.13 5.46 -1.54
N ARG A 99 2.24 6.15 -1.81
CA ARG A 99 2.24 7.47 -2.45
C ARG A 99 3.39 7.59 -3.42
N THR A 100 3.12 8.08 -4.63
CA THR A 100 4.15 8.39 -5.62
C THR A 100 3.74 9.58 -6.49
N THR A 101 4.69 10.09 -7.28
CA THR A 101 4.41 11.08 -8.33
C THR A 101 4.46 10.39 -9.68
N ILE A 102 3.40 10.55 -10.46
CA ILE A 102 3.36 10.15 -11.85
C ILE A 102 3.73 11.35 -12.70
N ARG A 103 4.70 11.18 -13.60
CA ARG A 103 5.17 12.23 -14.51
C ARG A 103 4.86 11.83 -15.94
N VAL A 104 4.37 12.79 -16.73
CA VAL A 104 4.25 12.66 -18.18
C VAL A 104 5.06 13.76 -18.83
N THR A 105 5.92 13.39 -19.78
CA THR A 105 6.73 14.32 -20.57
C THR A 105 6.33 14.26 -22.03
N GLY A 106 6.30 15.41 -22.68
CA GLY A 106 6.14 15.57 -24.11
C GLY A 106 7.50 15.72 -24.80
N ALA A 107 7.61 15.25 -26.04
CA ALA A 107 8.82 15.42 -26.85
C ALA A 107 9.14 16.88 -27.19
N ASP A 108 8.20 17.80 -26.94
CA ASP A 108 8.39 19.25 -27.06
C ASP A 108 8.92 19.91 -25.78
N GLY A 109 9.30 19.12 -24.77
CA GLY A 109 9.78 19.58 -23.48
C GLY A 109 8.67 19.90 -22.47
N SER A 110 7.39 19.79 -22.85
CA SER A 110 6.29 19.92 -21.89
C SER A 110 6.30 18.80 -20.85
N ALA A 111 5.83 19.09 -19.64
CA ALA A 111 5.69 18.10 -18.60
C ALA A 111 4.44 18.38 -17.75
N ALA A 112 3.80 17.31 -17.32
CA ALA A 112 2.74 17.32 -16.31
C ALA A 112 3.05 16.26 -15.26
N ALA A 113 2.63 16.50 -14.03
CA ALA A 113 2.77 15.53 -12.96
C ALA A 113 1.55 15.56 -12.04
N ALA A 114 1.21 14.43 -11.45
CA ALA A 114 0.23 14.34 -10.39
C ALA A 114 0.68 13.34 -9.33
N VAL A 115 0.17 13.55 -8.12
CA VAL A 115 0.33 12.59 -7.04
C VAL A 115 -0.67 11.46 -7.25
N TYR A 116 -0.19 10.23 -7.19
CA TYR A 116 -1.03 9.05 -7.04
C TYR A 116 -0.88 8.53 -5.61
N ALA A 117 -2.01 8.33 -4.94
CA ALA A 117 -2.07 7.79 -3.59
C ALA A 117 -3.13 6.69 -3.54
N THR A 118 -2.81 5.59 -2.88
CA THR A 118 -3.67 4.43 -2.71
C THR A 118 -3.30 3.68 -1.44
N THR A 119 -4.10 2.70 -1.04
CA THR A 119 -3.78 1.79 0.06
C THR A 119 -3.83 0.37 -0.48
N VAL A 120 -2.79 -0.40 -0.18
CA VAL A 120 -2.77 -1.85 -0.42
C VAL A 120 -3.00 -2.53 0.91
N GLU A 121 -3.92 -3.47 0.94
CA GLU A 121 -4.24 -4.26 2.11
C GLU A 121 -4.27 -5.73 1.74
N ARG A 122 -3.72 -6.60 2.59
CA ARG A 122 -3.67 -8.04 2.40
C ARG A 122 -4.16 -8.76 3.66
N PRO A 123 -4.61 -10.02 3.51
CA PRO A 123 -4.78 -10.90 4.65
C PRO A 123 -3.47 -11.14 5.40
N PRO A 124 -3.54 -11.43 6.72
CA PRO A 124 -2.38 -11.73 7.54
C PRO A 124 -1.64 -12.98 7.05
N ASP A 125 -0.31 -12.96 7.12
CA ASP A 125 0.51 -14.15 6.89
C ASP A 125 0.37 -15.09 8.10
N LEU A 126 -0.17 -16.28 7.86
CA LEU A 126 -0.55 -17.25 8.89
C LEU A 126 0.16 -18.59 8.70
N ALA A 127 0.95 -18.98 9.70
CA ALA A 127 1.56 -20.30 9.80
C ALA A 127 1.14 -20.99 11.10
N THR A 128 0.98 -22.31 11.07
CA THR A 128 0.58 -23.10 12.24
C THR A 128 1.44 -24.33 12.43
N ARG A 129 1.57 -24.75 13.69
CA ARG A 129 2.20 -26.00 14.08
C ARG A 129 1.35 -26.68 15.15
N ALA A 130 1.25 -28.00 15.11
CA ALA A 130 0.59 -28.79 16.14
C ALA A 130 1.58 -29.79 16.75
N GLU A 131 1.66 -29.82 18.07
CA GLU A 131 2.44 -30.77 18.85
C GLU A 131 1.50 -31.51 19.82
N GLY A 132 1.07 -32.71 19.40
CA GLY A 132 -0.01 -33.42 20.08
C GLY A 132 -1.29 -32.60 20.05
N CYS A 133 -1.73 -32.15 21.23
CA CYS A 133 -2.92 -31.32 21.39
C CYS A 133 -2.66 -29.82 21.41
N HIS A 134 -1.41 -29.41 21.48
CA HIS A 134 -1.04 -28.01 21.54
C HIS A 134 -0.88 -27.44 20.13
N VAL A 135 -1.71 -26.46 19.77
CA VAL A 135 -1.62 -25.78 18.47
C VAL A 135 -1.05 -24.39 18.68
N THR A 136 0.03 -24.10 17.96
CA THR A 136 0.62 -22.76 17.89
C THR A 136 0.41 -22.15 16.51
N ALA A 137 0.28 -20.83 16.47
CA ALA A 137 0.15 -20.06 15.26
C ALA A 137 1.08 -18.84 15.30
N THR A 138 1.81 -18.61 14.22
CA THR A 138 2.55 -17.38 13.97
C THR A 138 1.75 -16.56 12.97
N VAL A 139 1.47 -15.32 13.33
CA VAL A 139 0.66 -14.40 12.54
C VAL A 139 1.41 -13.10 12.38
N GLU A 140 1.69 -12.72 11.14
CA GLU A 140 2.36 -11.47 10.79
C GLU A 140 1.44 -10.65 9.89
N ASP A 141 1.32 -9.36 10.18
CA ASP A 141 0.47 -8.46 9.41
C ASP A 141 0.92 -7.01 9.58
N ALA A 142 0.92 -6.22 8.50
CA ALA A 142 1.37 -4.85 8.54
C ALA A 142 0.36 -3.90 9.20
N SER A 143 -0.94 -4.18 9.09
CA SER A 143 -2.02 -3.45 9.79
C SER A 143 -2.14 -3.89 11.25
N GLY A 144 -1.65 -5.09 11.56
CA GLY A 144 -1.64 -5.69 12.88
C GLY A 144 -2.71 -6.76 13.04
N VAL A 145 -2.53 -7.64 14.02
CA VAL A 145 -3.41 -8.80 14.24
C VAL A 145 -4.56 -8.42 15.18
N GLY A 146 -5.80 -8.56 14.70
CA GLY A 146 -7.02 -8.29 15.47
C GLY A 146 -7.47 -9.48 16.31
N ALA A 147 -7.59 -10.66 15.71
CA ALA A 147 -8.03 -11.88 16.39
C ALA A 147 -7.42 -13.14 15.76
N VAL A 148 -7.20 -14.17 16.58
CA VAL A 148 -6.77 -15.50 16.13
C VAL A 148 -7.67 -16.55 16.79
N ALA A 149 -8.24 -17.45 15.99
CA ALA A 149 -9.13 -18.49 16.47
C ALA A 149 -8.74 -19.85 15.91
N LEU A 150 -8.72 -20.85 16.79
CA LEU A 150 -8.61 -22.25 16.43
C LEU A 150 -10.02 -22.82 16.26
N ARG A 151 -10.30 -23.41 15.10
CA ARG A 151 -11.58 -24.06 14.80
C ARG A 151 -11.38 -25.55 14.61
N TRP A 152 -12.30 -26.35 15.11
CA TRP A 152 -12.31 -27.78 14.86
C TRP A 152 -13.72 -28.33 14.73
N THR A 153 -13.83 -29.49 14.07
CA THR A 153 -15.06 -30.26 13.96
C THR A 153 -14.83 -31.65 14.50
N ASP A 154 -15.73 -32.10 15.37
CA ASP A 154 -15.78 -33.46 15.92
C ASP A 154 -17.17 -34.09 15.69
N THR A 155 -17.50 -35.17 16.40
CA THR A 155 -18.80 -35.84 16.29
C THR A 155 -19.95 -35.04 16.90
N ALA A 156 -19.67 -34.08 17.79
CA ALA A 156 -20.67 -33.21 18.40
C ALA A 156 -20.96 -31.96 17.56
N GLY A 157 -20.04 -31.56 16.68
CA GLY A 157 -20.26 -30.48 15.73
C GLY A 157 -19.00 -29.64 15.48
N ALA A 158 -19.21 -28.42 14.98
CA ALA A 158 -18.16 -27.43 14.79
C ALA A 158 -17.99 -26.57 16.05
N HIS A 159 -16.74 -26.31 16.39
CA HIS A 159 -16.33 -25.57 17.57
C HIS A 159 -15.24 -24.55 17.20
N ASP A 160 -15.13 -23.50 18.01
CA ASP A 160 -14.05 -22.54 17.91
C ASP A 160 -13.63 -21.99 19.27
N VAL A 161 -12.36 -21.65 19.39
CA VAL A 161 -11.79 -21.00 20.57
C VAL A 161 -10.83 -19.90 20.15
N ALA A 162 -10.87 -18.77 20.86
CA ALA A 162 -9.86 -17.73 20.70
C ALA A 162 -8.50 -18.25 21.18
N MET A 163 -7.47 -18.08 20.36
CA MET A 163 -6.11 -18.42 20.75
C MET A 163 -5.52 -17.32 21.64
N GLY A 164 -4.87 -17.71 22.74
CA GLY A 164 -4.18 -16.79 23.64
C GLY A 164 -2.81 -16.38 23.07
N ARG A 165 -2.32 -15.19 23.40
CA ARG A 165 -0.93 -14.81 23.08
C ARG A 165 0.05 -15.66 23.87
N ALA A 166 1.09 -16.15 23.20
CA ALA A 166 2.20 -16.90 23.75
C ALA A 166 3.53 -16.20 23.42
N GLU A 167 4.65 -16.72 23.93
CA GLU A 167 5.99 -16.13 23.70
C GLU A 167 6.34 -16.00 22.20
N SER A 168 5.89 -16.93 21.36
CA SER A 168 6.19 -17.00 19.93
C SER A 168 4.95 -16.94 19.02
N GLY A 169 3.89 -16.25 19.45
CA GLY A 169 2.69 -16.03 18.63
C GLY A 169 1.40 -16.25 19.41
N TYR A 170 0.60 -17.20 18.95
CA TYR A 170 -0.68 -17.57 19.54
C TYR A 170 -0.74 -19.07 19.82
N ALA A 171 -1.46 -19.45 20.87
CA ALA A 171 -1.62 -20.85 21.25
C ALA A 171 -3.05 -21.17 21.74
N ALA A 172 -3.49 -22.40 21.46
CA ALA A 172 -4.69 -23.01 22.02
C ALA A 172 -4.55 -24.53 21.97
N ASP A 173 -5.32 -25.22 22.83
CA ASP A 173 -5.32 -26.67 22.89
C ASP A 173 -6.57 -27.25 22.23
N LEU A 174 -6.38 -28.36 21.53
CA LEU A 174 -7.45 -29.21 20.98
C LEU A 174 -7.92 -30.23 22.02
N PRO A 175 -9.20 -30.69 21.95
CA PRO A 175 -9.68 -31.74 22.83
C PRO A 175 -8.97 -33.08 22.55
N ALA A 176 -8.50 -33.73 23.61
CA ALA A 176 -7.82 -35.02 23.54
C ALA A 176 -8.80 -36.19 23.29
N GLY A 177 -8.29 -37.27 22.69
CA GLY A 177 -9.00 -38.55 22.59
C GLY A 177 -10.07 -38.63 21.50
N VAL A 178 -10.27 -37.57 20.72
CA VAL A 178 -11.24 -37.54 19.61
C VAL A 178 -10.53 -37.27 18.28
N ALA A 179 -11.03 -37.91 17.22
CA ALA A 179 -10.63 -37.58 15.86
C ALA A 179 -11.31 -36.26 15.47
N LEU A 180 -10.51 -35.30 15.02
CA LEU A 180 -10.97 -33.96 14.71
C LEU A 180 -10.37 -33.45 13.40
N THR A 181 -11.11 -32.57 12.74
CA THR A 181 -10.60 -31.76 11.62
C THR A 181 -10.48 -30.33 12.10
N TRP A 182 -9.31 -29.69 11.96
CA TRP A 182 -9.06 -28.37 12.52
C TRP A 182 -8.39 -27.41 11.52
N SER A 183 -8.55 -26.11 11.77
CA SER A 183 -7.88 -25.02 11.05
C SER A 183 -7.74 -23.81 11.97
N VAL A 184 -6.79 -22.93 11.69
CA VAL A 184 -6.67 -21.63 12.36
C VAL A 184 -7.12 -20.53 11.42
N ILE A 185 -7.79 -19.52 11.96
CA ILE A 185 -8.16 -18.30 11.27
C ILE A 185 -7.50 -17.13 12.00
N ALA A 186 -6.80 -16.29 11.26
CA ALA A 186 -6.33 -15.00 11.71
C ALA A 186 -7.15 -13.91 11.02
N THR A 187 -7.56 -12.90 11.78
CA THR A 187 -8.18 -11.66 11.28
C THR A 187 -7.30 -10.49 11.69
N ASP A 188 -6.95 -9.63 10.75
CA ASP A 188 -6.22 -8.39 11.04
C ASP A 188 -7.12 -7.30 11.65
N THR A 189 -6.59 -6.10 11.89
CA THR A 189 -7.35 -4.98 12.47
C THR A 189 -8.31 -4.30 11.49
N LEU A 190 -8.18 -4.59 10.19
CA LEU A 190 -8.99 -4.04 9.11
C LEU A 190 -10.04 -5.03 8.58
N GLY A 191 -10.03 -6.26 9.11
CA GLY A 191 -11.03 -7.30 8.87
C GLY A 191 -10.66 -8.31 7.79
N ASN A 192 -9.46 -8.29 7.21
CA ASN A 192 -9.07 -9.34 6.27
C ASN A 192 -8.67 -10.60 7.03
N GLN A 193 -8.89 -11.74 6.37
CA GLN A 193 -8.77 -13.04 7.01
C GLN A 193 -7.86 -13.98 6.25
N ALA A 194 -6.97 -14.63 6.97
CA ALA A 194 -6.23 -15.78 6.49
C ALA A 194 -6.68 -17.04 7.25
N ARG A 195 -6.68 -18.17 6.55
CA ARG A 195 -7.05 -19.46 7.10
C ARG A 195 -6.07 -20.52 6.64
N THR A 196 -5.65 -21.39 7.56
CA THR A 196 -4.85 -22.56 7.20
C THR A 196 -5.68 -23.63 6.48
N PRO A 197 -5.05 -24.52 5.69
CA PRO A 197 -5.72 -25.74 5.26
C PRO A 197 -6.33 -26.51 6.43
N GLU A 198 -7.35 -27.31 6.14
CA GLU A 198 -7.90 -28.24 7.11
C GLU A 198 -6.91 -29.37 7.38
N ASN A 199 -6.64 -29.61 8.65
CA ASN A 199 -5.77 -30.69 9.13
C ASN A 199 -6.61 -31.71 9.88
N ARG A 200 -6.28 -33.00 9.74
CA ARG A 200 -6.91 -34.08 10.51
C ARG A 200 -5.92 -34.67 11.49
N LEU A 201 -6.33 -34.82 12.75
CA LEU A 201 -5.55 -35.53 13.76
C LEU A 201 -6.45 -36.18 14.78
N THR A 202 -5.91 -37.21 15.45
CA THR A 202 -6.43 -37.67 16.73
C THR A 202 -5.48 -37.16 17.79
N CYS A 203 -6.01 -36.30 18.64
CA CYS A 203 -5.24 -35.58 19.64
C CYS A 203 -4.88 -36.51 20.79
N GLN A 204 -3.60 -36.76 21.04
CA GLN A 204 -3.15 -37.54 22.20
C GLN A 204 -2.41 -36.63 23.18
N LEU A 205 -2.74 -36.73 24.47
CA LEU A 205 -1.96 -36.08 25.53
C LEU A 205 -0.59 -36.75 25.57
N ALA A 206 0.49 -35.96 25.69
CA ALA A 206 1.82 -36.51 25.89
C ALA A 206 1.83 -37.33 27.18
N GLU A 207 2.19 -38.61 27.09
CA GLU A 207 2.43 -39.46 28.26
C GLU A 207 3.61 -38.84 29.04
N ARG A 208 3.38 -38.50 30.32
CA ARG A 208 4.40 -37.95 31.23
C ARG A 208 5.32 -39.04 31.77
#